data_AF-A0A0F8WBQ3-F1
#
_entry.id   AF-A0A0F8WBQ3-F1
#
_cell.length_a   1.000
_cell.length_b   1.000
_cell.length_c   1.000
_cell.angle_alpha   90.00
_cell.angle_beta   90.00
_cell.angle_gamma   90.00
#
_symmetry.space_group_name_H-M   'P 1'
#
loop_
_entity.id
_entity.type
_entity.pdbx_description
1 polymer ?
#
loop_
_entity_poly.entity_id
_entity_poly.type
_entity_poly.pdbx_seq_one_letter_code
_entity_poly.pdbx_strand_id
1 'polypeptide(L)'
;MKILDFFRSKVIIFIIQIFILSLVLIFFNYNSPINFDSKVSPPQERIIQTIANYVLFRDFSGLIFIYSIWISISFIPIFIYNSFKRAYSMNLLTFFFPNFFVYAFLYNNSINYYKSNFLFHIIPTIFIGLIIVVVSFVGSFFLKKLGKPKIETRIEDLHIIMNQIKSKCPNCGTIFNSTPIYCYKCNSNIIIESEDNIEVE
;
A
#
# COMPACT_ATOMS: atom_id res chain seq x y z
N MET A 1 -6.40 2.51 -20.65
CA MET A 1 -6.24 2.05 -19.25
C MET A 1 -5.68 3.23 -18.45
N LYS A 2 -6.26 3.61 -17.31
CA LYS A 2 -5.72 4.73 -16.52
C LYS A 2 -4.36 4.31 -15.95
N ILE A 3 -3.36 5.18 -15.98
CA ILE A 3 -1.99 4.90 -15.48
C ILE A 3 -2.03 4.33 -14.05
N LEU A 4 -2.96 4.81 -13.23
CA LEU A 4 -3.21 4.35 -11.87
C LEU A 4 -3.60 2.86 -11.76
N ASP A 5 -4.29 2.31 -12.77
CA ASP A 5 -4.67 0.90 -12.80
C ASP A 5 -3.49 -0.01 -13.18
N PHE A 6 -2.56 0.51 -13.99
CA PHE A 6 -1.30 -0.18 -14.31
C PHE A 6 -0.46 -0.37 -13.03
N PHE A 7 -0.25 0.69 -12.24
CA PHE A 7 0.49 0.61 -10.98
C PHE A 7 -0.18 -0.20 -9.86
N ARG A 8 -1.45 -0.59 -10.03
CA ARG A 8 -2.16 -1.49 -9.11
C ARG A 8 -1.97 -2.98 -9.44
N SER A 9 -1.32 -3.30 -10.56
CA SER A 9 -0.98 -4.68 -10.91
C SER A 9 0.02 -5.28 -9.92
N LYS A 10 -0.25 -6.51 -9.49
CA LYS A 10 0.63 -7.26 -8.57
C LYS A 10 2.05 -7.39 -9.13
N VAL A 11 2.19 -7.61 -10.44
CA VAL A 11 3.48 -7.80 -11.09
C VAL A 11 4.34 -6.53 -10.99
N ILE A 12 3.72 -5.36 -11.18
CA ILE A 12 4.45 -4.09 -11.14
C ILE A 12 4.89 -3.77 -9.72
N ILE A 13 4.02 -3.98 -8.73
CA ILE A 13 4.38 -3.81 -7.32
C ILE A 13 5.51 -4.77 -6.92
N PHE A 14 5.46 -6.02 -7.38
CA PHE A 14 6.53 -6.99 -7.14
C PHE A 14 7.87 -6.46 -7.69
N ILE A 15 7.88 -6.02 -8.95
CA ILE A 15 9.07 -5.46 -9.61
C ILE A 15 9.60 -4.25 -8.83
N ILE A 16 8.72 -3.33 -8.42
CA ILE A 16 9.10 -2.15 -7.64
C ILE A 16 9.73 -2.55 -6.30
N GLN A 17 9.11 -3.49 -5.57
CA GLN A 17 9.63 -3.96 -4.28
C GLN A 17 11.00 -4.62 -4.43
N ILE A 18 11.17 -5.52 -5.39
CA ILE A 18 12.46 -6.18 -5.66
C ILE A 18 13.50 -5.17 -6.13
N PHE A 19 13.14 -4.22 -6.98
CA PHE A 19 14.06 -3.18 -7.46
C PHE A 19 14.58 -2.31 -6.30
N ILE A 20 13.70 -1.88 -5.40
CA ILE A 20 14.10 -1.12 -4.21
C ILE A 20 14.99 -1.97 -3.30
N LEU A 21 14.65 -3.24 -3.09
CA LEU A 21 15.49 -4.18 -2.33
C LEU A 21 16.90 -4.25 -2.92
N SER A 22 17.02 -4.48 -4.23
CA SER A 22 18.31 -4.55 -4.93
C SER A 22 19.11 -3.26 -4.77
N LEU A 23 18.47 -2.09 -4.95
CA LEU A 23 19.14 -0.81 -4.80
C LEU A 23 19.71 -0.61 -3.40
N VAL A 24 18.94 -0.93 -2.36
CA VAL A 24 19.39 -0.77 -0.98
C VAL A 24 20.57 -1.69 -0.70
N LEU A 25 20.50 -2.96 -1.11
CA LEU A 25 21.61 -3.89 -0.89
C LEU A 25 22.90 -3.47 -1.61
N ILE A 26 22.77 -2.97 -2.85
CA ILE A 26 23.92 -2.44 -3.60
C ILE A 26 24.49 -1.20 -2.92
N PHE A 27 23.64 -0.27 -2.48
CA PHE A 27 24.06 0.97 -1.82
C PHE A 27 24.84 0.71 -0.54
N PHE A 28 24.43 -0.27 0.26
CA PHE A 28 25.13 -0.66 1.50
C PHE A 28 26.22 -1.74 1.28
N ASN A 29 26.49 -2.11 0.02
CA ASN A 29 27.43 -3.17 -0.35
C ASN A 29 27.23 -4.48 0.45
N TYR A 30 25.97 -4.87 0.63
CA TYR A 30 25.61 -6.02 1.44
C TYR A 30 25.80 -7.33 0.66
N ASN A 31 26.48 -8.30 1.26
CA ASN A 31 26.69 -9.62 0.67
C ASN A 31 26.72 -10.73 1.74
N SER A 32 26.01 -11.82 1.47
CA SER A 32 25.96 -13.02 2.32
C SER A 32 26.52 -14.22 1.53
N PRO A 33 27.85 -14.46 1.57
CA PRO A 33 28.49 -15.41 0.67
C PRO A 33 28.00 -16.86 0.91
N ILE A 34 27.70 -17.57 -0.18
CA ILE A 34 27.38 -18.99 -0.17
C ILE A 34 28.61 -19.79 -0.60
N ASN A 35 28.87 -20.90 0.10
CA ASN A 35 29.85 -21.88 -0.35
C ASN A 35 29.16 -22.90 -1.26
N PHE A 36 29.46 -22.86 -2.56
CA PHE A 36 28.92 -23.81 -3.54
C PHE A 36 29.68 -25.14 -3.48
N ASP A 37 28.94 -26.25 -3.41
CA ASP A 37 29.52 -27.60 -3.33
C ASP A 37 29.70 -28.23 -4.71
N SER A 38 28.84 -27.87 -5.67
CA SER A 38 28.89 -28.34 -7.04
C SER A 38 29.60 -27.33 -7.95
N LYS A 39 30.13 -27.81 -9.08
CA LYS A 39 30.59 -26.93 -10.16
C LYS A 39 29.38 -26.28 -10.82
N VAL A 40 28.92 -25.17 -10.25
CA VAL A 40 27.92 -24.30 -10.85
C VAL A 40 28.62 -23.37 -11.84
N SER A 41 27.97 -23.02 -12.95
CA SER A 41 28.58 -22.08 -13.90
C SER A 41 28.65 -20.66 -13.29
N PRO A 42 29.68 -19.85 -13.60
CA PRO A 42 29.80 -18.50 -13.02
C PRO A 42 28.56 -17.59 -13.20
N PRO A 43 27.82 -17.63 -14.33
CA PRO A 43 26.57 -16.87 -14.45
C PRO A 43 25.48 -17.34 -13.48
N GLN A 44 25.36 -18.66 -13.27
CA GLN A 44 24.39 -19.23 -12.34
C GLN A 44 24.74 -18.89 -10.89
N GLU A 45 26.02 -18.96 -10.52
CA GLU A 45 26.49 -18.56 -9.18
C GLU A 45 26.10 -17.12 -8.86
N ARG A 46 26.30 -16.19 -9.81
CA ARG A 46 25.90 -14.78 -9.65
C ARG A 46 24.40 -14.61 -9.42
N ILE A 47 23.57 -15.34 -10.17
CA ILE A 47 22.11 -15.30 -10.00
C ILE A 47 21.73 -15.82 -8.62
N ILE A 48 22.23 -16.99 -8.22
CA ILE A 48 21.93 -17.59 -6.92
C ILE A 48 22.39 -16.67 -5.79
N GLN A 49 23.61 -16.14 -5.87
CA GLN A 49 24.17 -15.21 -4.89
C GLN A 49 23.34 -13.92 -4.79
N THR A 50 22.86 -13.39 -5.92
CA THR A 50 22.00 -12.19 -5.92
C THR A 50 20.68 -12.44 -5.19
N ILE A 51 20.02 -13.56 -5.48
CA ILE A 51 18.75 -13.91 -4.83
C ILE A 51 19.00 -14.24 -3.35
N ALA A 52 20.12 -14.88 -3.03
CA ALA A 52 20.53 -15.16 -1.66
C ALA A 52 20.72 -13.89 -0.84
N ASN A 53 21.33 -12.85 -1.40
CA ASN A 53 21.51 -11.57 -0.71
C ASN A 53 20.18 -10.89 -0.36
N TYR A 54 19.07 -11.19 -1.06
CA TYR A 54 17.73 -10.70 -0.70
C TYR A 54 17.18 -11.31 0.59
N VAL A 55 17.71 -12.45 1.03
CA VAL A 55 17.07 -13.30 2.04
C VAL A 55 18.01 -13.68 3.17
N LEU A 56 19.22 -14.12 2.82
CA LEU A 56 20.21 -14.64 3.76
C LEU A 56 20.92 -13.52 4.51
N PHE A 57 21.43 -13.89 5.67
CA PHE A 57 22.21 -13.02 6.52
C PHE A 57 23.42 -13.72 7.09
N ARG A 58 24.55 -13.01 7.10
CA ARG A 58 25.84 -13.55 7.54
C ARG A 58 25.96 -13.62 9.05
N ASP A 59 25.46 -12.59 9.73
CA ASP A 59 25.61 -12.37 11.16
C ASP A 59 24.37 -11.65 11.71
N PHE A 60 24.35 -11.40 13.03
CA PHE A 60 23.22 -10.73 13.69
C PHE A 60 22.99 -9.31 13.16
N SER A 61 24.05 -8.59 12.79
CA SER A 61 23.93 -7.26 12.18
C SER A 61 23.25 -7.34 10.81
N GLY A 62 23.63 -8.33 9.99
CA GLY A 62 23.01 -8.60 8.71
C GLY A 62 21.54 -9.02 8.84
N LEU A 63 21.20 -9.78 9.89
CA LEU A 63 19.81 -10.13 10.19
C LEU A 63 18.97 -8.87 10.45
N ILE A 64 19.43 -7.98 11.33
CA ILE A 64 18.74 -6.72 11.63
C ILE A 64 18.59 -5.88 10.38
N PHE A 65 19.66 -5.79 9.58
CA PHE A 65 19.65 -5.04 8.33
C PHE A 65 18.62 -5.58 7.34
N ILE A 66 18.66 -6.88 7.03
CA ILE A 66 17.69 -7.51 6.12
C ILE A 66 16.25 -7.37 6.62
N TYR A 67 16.03 -7.55 7.93
CA TYR A 67 14.72 -7.37 8.55
C TYR A 67 14.20 -5.94 8.36
N SER A 68 15.03 -4.94 8.63
CA SER A 68 14.65 -3.54 8.48
C SER A 68 14.23 -3.23 7.05
N ILE A 69 14.97 -3.73 6.05
CA ILE A 69 14.65 -3.50 4.65
C ILE A 69 13.32 -4.17 4.27
N TRP A 70 13.11 -5.43 4.66
CA TRP A 70 11.86 -6.13 4.37
C TRP A 70 10.65 -5.46 5.01
N ILE A 71 10.80 -4.96 6.24
CA ILE A 71 9.75 -4.18 6.91
C ILE A 71 9.49 -2.88 6.14
N SER A 72 10.52 -2.12 5.77
CA SER A 72 10.38 -0.89 4.99
C SER A 72 9.67 -1.13 3.65
N ILE A 73 10.06 -2.16 2.90
CA ILE A 73 9.49 -2.52 1.61
C ILE A 73 8.04 -3.00 1.74
N SER A 74 7.69 -3.60 2.89
CA SER A 74 6.32 -4.05 3.16
C SER A 74 5.29 -2.90 3.23
N PHE A 75 5.75 -1.66 3.45
CA PHE A 75 4.86 -0.50 3.44
C PHE A 75 4.38 -0.12 2.03
N ILE A 76 5.08 -0.51 0.97
CA ILE A 76 4.72 -0.14 -0.41
C ILE A 76 3.30 -0.65 -0.76
N PRO A 77 2.97 -1.95 -0.61
CA PRO A 77 1.61 -2.41 -0.88
C PRO A 77 0.59 -1.88 0.12
N ILE A 78 1.00 -1.50 1.34
CA ILE A 78 0.10 -0.90 2.34
C ILE A 78 -0.36 0.49 1.87
N PHE A 79 0.56 1.31 1.33
CA PHE A 79 0.20 2.63 0.79
C PHE A 79 -0.58 2.55 -0.53
N ILE A 80 -0.24 1.58 -1.39
CA ILE A 80 -0.91 1.42 -2.70
C ILE A 80 -2.31 0.79 -2.53
N TYR A 81 -2.43 -0.21 -1.66
CA TYR A 81 -3.70 -0.90 -1.42
C TYR A 81 -4.34 -0.40 -0.12
N ASN A 82 -5.49 0.27 -0.23
CA ASN A 82 -6.32 0.65 0.92
C ASN A 82 -7.06 -0.55 1.58
N SER A 83 -6.48 -1.75 1.51
CA SER A 83 -7.06 -2.97 2.05
C SER A 83 -5.97 -3.91 2.55
N PHE A 84 -6.05 -4.26 3.84
CA PHE A 84 -5.19 -5.24 4.50
C PHE A 84 -5.03 -6.51 3.67
N LYS A 85 -6.13 -7.11 3.21
CA LYS A 85 -6.11 -8.39 2.47
C LYS A 85 -5.22 -8.37 1.24
N ARG A 86 -5.25 -7.27 0.48
CA ARG A 86 -4.40 -7.12 -0.72
C ARG A 86 -2.96 -6.79 -0.35
N ALA A 87 -2.76 -5.92 0.64
CA ALA A 87 -1.42 -5.53 1.10
C ALA A 87 -0.62 -6.73 1.64
N TYR A 88 -1.18 -7.49 2.59
CA TYR A 88 -0.47 -8.65 3.14
C TYR A 88 -0.27 -9.75 2.10
N SER A 89 -1.26 -10.01 1.24
CA SER A 89 -1.13 -11.01 0.16
C SER A 89 0.02 -10.66 -0.79
N MET A 90 0.15 -9.38 -1.13
CA MET A 90 1.23 -8.90 -1.98
C MET A 90 2.59 -8.99 -1.26
N ASN A 91 2.66 -8.53 -0.02
CA ASN A 91 3.88 -8.60 0.79
C ASN A 91 4.37 -10.04 0.98
N LEU A 92 3.47 -10.98 1.29
CA LEU A 92 3.83 -12.38 1.43
C LEU A 92 4.30 -12.98 0.12
N LEU A 93 3.67 -12.66 -1.02
CA LEU A 93 4.14 -13.13 -2.32
C LEU A 93 5.57 -12.64 -2.60
N THR A 94 5.83 -11.35 -2.43
CA THR A 94 7.16 -10.77 -2.66
C THR A 94 8.21 -11.31 -1.70
N PHE A 95 7.83 -11.60 -0.46
CA PHE A 95 8.73 -12.17 0.54
C PHE A 95 9.01 -13.66 0.28
N PHE A 96 7.97 -14.48 0.10
CA PHE A 96 8.12 -15.93 -0.04
C PHE A 96 8.74 -16.35 -1.38
N PHE A 97 8.49 -15.61 -2.46
CA PHE A 97 9.02 -15.96 -3.77
C PHE A 97 10.56 -16.10 -3.78
N PRO A 98 11.37 -15.07 -3.44
CA PRO A 98 12.82 -15.21 -3.39
C PRO A 98 13.27 -16.21 -2.32
N ASN A 99 12.61 -16.27 -1.16
CA ASN A 99 12.93 -17.25 -0.11
C ASN A 99 12.84 -18.69 -0.65
N PHE A 100 11.73 -19.03 -1.31
CA PHE A 100 11.53 -20.36 -1.89
C PHE A 100 12.66 -20.74 -2.86
N PHE A 101 13.01 -19.84 -3.78
CA PHE A 101 14.08 -20.09 -4.75
C PHE A 101 15.44 -20.23 -4.08
N VAL A 102 15.78 -19.41 -3.08
CA VAL A 102 17.05 -19.53 -2.34
C VAL A 102 17.16 -20.91 -1.69
N TYR A 103 16.15 -21.36 -0.95
CA TYR A 103 16.20 -22.66 -0.29
C TYR A 103 16.28 -23.82 -1.29
N ALA A 104 15.55 -23.74 -2.40
CA ALA A 104 15.64 -24.73 -3.48
C ALA A 104 17.06 -24.76 -4.10
N PHE A 105 17.66 -23.59 -4.36
CA PHE A 105 19.01 -23.51 -4.92
C PHE A 105 20.09 -23.98 -3.95
N LEU A 106 19.98 -23.64 -2.67
CA LEU A 106 20.90 -24.11 -1.64
C LEU A 106 20.84 -25.63 -1.51
N TYR A 107 19.64 -26.21 -1.48
CA TYR A 107 19.49 -27.66 -1.42
C TYR A 107 20.14 -28.37 -2.62
N ASN A 108 19.99 -27.80 -3.83
CA ASN A 108 20.49 -28.44 -5.06
C ASN A 108 21.99 -28.21 -5.32
N ASN A 109 22.53 -27.04 -4.97
CA ASN A 109 23.88 -26.63 -5.38
C ASN A 109 24.87 -26.43 -4.21
N SER A 110 24.36 -26.43 -2.98
CA SER A 110 25.14 -26.11 -1.77
C SER A 110 24.62 -26.89 -0.57
N ILE A 111 24.47 -28.21 -0.72
CA ILE A 111 23.83 -29.09 0.26
C ILE A 111 24.52 -29.05 1.64
N ASN A 112 25.86 -28.92 1.69
CA ASN A 112 26.61 -28.84 2.94
C ASN A 112 26.33 -27.52 3.65
N TYR A 113 26.32 -26.41 2.90
CA TYR A 113 25.93 -25.09 3.40
C TYR A 113 24.47 -25.09 3.90
N TYR A 114 23.56 -25.68 3.12
CA TYR A 114 22.16 -25.81 3.47
C TYR A 114 22.00 -26.56 4.80
N LYS A 115 22.55 -27.77 4.92
CA LYS A 115 22.40 -28.60 6.12
C LYS A 115 22.96 -27.93 7.38
N SER A 116 24.08 -27.23 7.27
CA SER A 116 24.72 -26.55 8.40
C SER A 116 23.99 -25.28 8.85
N ASN A 117 23.36 -24.55 7.93
CA ASN A 117 22.76 -23.23 8.22
C ASN A 117 21.22 -23.20 8.12
N PHE A 118 20.57 -24.32 7.78
CA PHE A 118 19.12 -24.33 7.51
C PHE A 118 18.31 -23.74 8.66
N LEU A 119 18.52 -24.22 9.89
CA LEU A 119 17.80 -23.73 11.07
C LEU A 119 18.11 -22.26 11.37
N PHE A 120 19.36 -21.86 11.17
CA PHE A 120 19.81 -20.48 11.38
C PHE A 120 19.09 -19.50 10.46
N HIS A 121 18.74 -19.88 9.23
CA HIS A 121 18.01 -19.02 8.30
C HIS A 121 16.49 -19.20 8.36
N ILE A 122 15.98 -20.43 8.42
CA ILE A 122 14.54 -20.69 8.29
C ILE A 122 13.74 -20.14 9.47
N ILE A 123 14.27 -20.22 10.69
CA ILE A 123 13.58 -19.73 11.89
C ILE A 123 13.40 -18.20 11.79
N PRO A 124 14.46 -17.41 11.55
CA PRO A 124 14.32 -16.00 11.23
C PRO A 124 13.42 -15.70 10.03
N THR A 125 13.46 -16.49 8.95
CA THR A 125 12.54 -16.30 7.80
C THR A 125 11.07 -16.41 8.23
N ILE A 126 10.71 -17.36 9.09
CA ILE A 126 9.34 -17.52 9.59
C ILE A 126 8.94 -16.32 10.45
N PHE A 127 9.82 -15.89 11.36
CA PHE A 127 9.56 -14.74 12.23
C PHE A 127 9.31 -13.44 11.45
N ILE A 128 10.16 -13.12 10.46
CA ILE A 128 9.94 -11.92 9.64
C ILE A 128 8.67 -12.04 8.79
N GLY A 129 8.34 -13.23 8.30
CA GLY A 129 7.08 -13.48 7.59
C GLY A 129 5.85 -13.14 8.45
N LEU A 130 5.87 -13.54 9.74
CA LEU A 130 4.82 -13.18 10.70
C LEU A 130 4.78 -11.67 10.98
N ILE A 131 5.95 -11.05 11.17
CA ILE A 131 6.06 -9.60 11.39
C ILE A 131 5.47 -8.83 10.21
N ILE A 132 5.75 -9.24 8.97
CA ILE A 132 5.19 -8.63 7.76
C ILE A 132 3.66 -8.67 7.76
N VAL A 133 3.04 -9.77 8.21
CA VAL A 133 1.58 -9.87 8.32
C VAL A 133 1.04 -8.85 9.34
N VAL A 134 1.68 -8.77 10.52
CA VAL A 134 1.29 -7.82 11.57
C VAL A 134 1.45 -6.37 11.09
N VAL A 135 2.58 -6.02 10.49
CA VAL A 135 2.83 -4.68 9.91
C VAL A 135 1.79 -4.36 8.83
N SER A 136 1.47 -5.32 7.98
CA SER A 136 0.44 -5.16 6.93
C SER A 136 -0.93 -4.87 7.53
N PHE A 137 -1.30 -5.55 8.61
CA PHE A 137 -2.57 -5.34 9.32
C PHE A 137 -2.60 -3.96 9.99
N VAL A 138 -1.62 -3.69 10.84
CA VAL A 138 -1.52 -2.46 11.63
C VAL A 138 -1.41 -1.23 10.74
N GLY A 139 -0.53 -1.26 9.74
CA GLY A 139 -0.34 -0.16 8.79
C GLY A 139 -1.61 0.14 7.98
N SER A 140 -2.30 -0.89 7.49
CA SER A 140 -3.57 -0.71 6.77
C SER A 140 -4.66 -0.13 7.66
N PHE A 141 -4.69 -0.51 8.95
CA PHE A 141 -5.64 0.03 9.92
C PHE A 141 -5.39 1.52 10.20
N PHE A 142 -4.14 1.91 10.43
CA PHE A 142 -3.76 3.31 10.65
C PHE A 142 -4.07 4.19 9.43
N LEU A 143 -3.76 3.73 8.22
CA LEU A 143 -4.09 4.48 6.99
C LEU A 143 -5.60 4.69 6.83
N LYS A 144 -6.41 3.67 7.14
CA LYS A 144 -7.87 3.82 7.13
C LYS A 144 -8.37 4.82 8.16
N LYS A 145 -7.73 4.91 9.34
CA LYS A 145 -8.10 5.89 10.36
C LYS A 145 -7.75 7.32 9.92
N LEU A 146 -6.60 7.51 9.28
CA LEU A 146 -6.14 8.82 8.79
C LEU A 146 -6.93 9.32 7.57
N GLY A 147 -7.43 8.41 6.71
CA GLY A 147 -8.10 8.77 5.46
C GLY A 147 -9.60 9.12 5.56
N LYS A 148 -10.23 8.98 6.74
CA LYS A 148 -11.69 9.17 6.91
C LYS A 148 -12.24 10.61 6.97
N PRO A 149 -11.49 11.70 7.25
CA PRO A 149 -12.16 12.96 7.58
C PRO A 149 -12.65 13.81 6.38
N LYS A 150 -12.53 13.35 5.12
CA LYS A 150 -12.85 14.19 3.93
C LYS A 150 -14.09 13.80 3.12
N ILE A 151 -14.64 12.60 3.28
CA ILE A 151 -15.81 12.16 2.47
C ILE A 151 -17.10 12.35 3.26
N GLU A 152 -17.11 12.03 4.55
CA GLU A 152 -18.28 12.26 5.42
C GLU A 152 -18.58 13.76 5.57
N THR A 153 -17.57 14.59 5.80
CA THR A 153 -17.71 16.05 5.85
C THR A 153 -18.26 16.63 4.54
N ARG A 154 -17.80 16.14 3.38
CA ARG A 154 -18.29 16.63 2.09
C ARG A 154 -19.73 16.23 1.80
N ILE A 155 -20.18 15.06 2.28
CA ILE A 155 -21.58 14.60 2.14
C ILE A 155 -22.48 15.37 3.11
N GLU A 156 -22.02 15.62 4.33
CA GLU A 156 -22.72 16.48 5.30
C GLU A 156 -22.84 17.92 4.78
N ASP A 157 -21.77 18.49 4.24
CA ASP A 157 -21.76 19.83 3.64
C ASP A 157 -22.71 19.91 2.43
N LEU A 158 -22.73 18.89 1.56
CA LEU A 158 -23.67 18.80 0.44
C LEU A 158 -25.12 18.66 0.93
N HIS A 159 -25.37 17.92 2.01
CA HIS A 159 -26.70 17.82 2.61
C HIS A 159 -27.17 19.14 3.24
N ILE A 160 -26.26 19.89 3.86
CA ILE A 160 -26.54 21.23 4.41
C ILE A 160 -26.87 22.20 3.27
N ILE A 161 -26.08 22.22 2.19
CA ILE A 161 -26.35 23.05 1.00
C ILE A 161 -27.68 22.66 0.34
N MET A 162 -27.96 21.37 0.18
CA MET A 162 -29.22 20.89 -0.41
C MET A 162 -30.45 21.26 0.44
N ASN A 163 -30.31 21.33 1.77
CA ASN A 163 -31.39 21.76 2.65
C ASN A 163 -31.59 23.29 2.65
N GLN A 164 -30.54 24.08 2.41
CA GLN A 164 -30.62 25.54 2.27
C GLN A 164 -31.27 25.99 0.94
N ILE A 165 -31.21 25.16 -0.11
CA ILE A 165 -31.78 25.49 -1.44
C ILE A 165 -33.31 25.25 -1.51
N LYS A 166 -33.95 24.83 -0.41
CA LYS A 166 -35.41 24.62 -0.38
C LYS A 166 -36.15 25.95 -0.26
N SER A 167 -36.75 26.42 -1.35
CA SER A 167 -37.62 27.60 -1.34
C SER A 167 -39.09 27.20 -1.34
N LYS A 168 -39.96 28.03 -0.76
CA LYS A 168 -41.41 27.82 -0.72
C LYS A 168 -42.11 28.97 -1.42
N CYS A 169 -43.04 28.66 -2.32
CA CYS A 169 -43.86 29.68 -2.97
C CYS A 169 -44.76 30.36 -1.92
N PRO A 170 -44.72 31.70 -1.80
CA PRO A 170 -45.55 32.42 -0.83
C PRO A 170 -47.04 32.36 -1.17
N ASN A 171 -47.39 32.20 -2.46
CA ASN A 171 -48.77 32.26 -2.92
C ASN A 171 -49.53 30.91 -2.81
N CYS A 172 -48.87 29.79 -3.15
CA CYS A 172 -49.53 28.47 -3.18
C CYS A 172 -48.88 27.41 -2.28
N GLY A 173 -47.81 27.77 -1.56
CA GLY A 173 -47.14 26.90 -0.60
C GLY A 173 -46.34 25.74 -1.20
N THR A 174 -46.18 25.70 -2.52
CA THR A 174 -45.38 24.66 -3.21
C THR A 174 -43.91 24.79 -2.83
N ILE A 175 -43.27 23.66 -2.49
CA ILE A 175 -41.86 23.60 -2.08
C ILE A 175 -41.01 23.20 -3.29
N PHE A 176 -39.90 23.91 -3.50
CA PHE A 176 -38.95 23.66 -4.57
C PHE A 176 -37.60 23.27 -3.98
N ASN A 177 -36.87 22.39 -4.66
CA ASN A 177 -35.47 22.10 -4.34
C ASN A 177 -34.51 23.02 -5.14
N SER A 178 -34.94 24.26 -5.37
CA SER A 178 -34.24 25.31 -6.14
C SER A 178 -34.80 26.68 -5.76
N THR A 179 -34.22 27.76 -6.28
CA THR A 179 -34.76 29.14 -6.18
C THR A 179 -35.32 29.59 -7.54
N PRO A 180 -36.52 29.12 -7.94
CA PRO A 180 -37.10 29.51 -9.21
C PRO A 180 -37.66 30.93 -9.15
N ILE A 181 -37.52 31.70 -10.23
CA ILE A 181 -38.10 33.05 -10.36
C ILE A 181 -39.64 32.97 -10.46
N TYR A 182 -40.19 31.88 -11.01
CA TYR A 182 -41.63 31.69 -11.14
C TYR A 182 -42.07 30.34 -10.56
N CYS A 183 -43.23 30.32 -9.90
CA CYS A 183 -43.85 29.08 -9.44
C CYS A 183 -44.46 28.31 -10.63
N TYR A 184 -44.04 27.07 -10.89
CA TYR A 184 -44.62 26.24 -11.95
C TYR A 184 -46.11 25.89 -11.74
N LYS A 185 -46.60 25.95 -10.49
CA LYS A 185 -47.98 25.55 -10.13
C LYS A 185 -48.98 26.71 -10.24
N CYS A 186 -48.58 27.91 -9.85
CA CYS A 186 -49.49 29.07 -9.79
C CYS A 186 -49.01 30.27 -10.62
N ASN A 187 -47.90 30.13 -11.35
CA ASN A 187 -47.28 31.16 -12.18
C ASN A 187 -46.95 32.48 -11.47
N SER A 188 -47.01 32.53 -10.14
CA SER A 188 -46.62 33.72 -9.39
C SER A 188 -45.12 33.93 -9.44
N ASN A 189 -44.71 35.20 -9.56
CA ASN A 189 -43.31 35.61 -9.42
C ASN A 189 -42.87 35.41 -7.95
N ILE A 190 -41.71 34.80 -7.75
CA ILE A 190 -41.11 34.51 -6.45
C ILE A 190 -39.90 35.47 -6.31
N ILE A 191 -40.18 36.77 -6.17
CA ILE A 191 -39.16 37.74 -5.79
C ILE A 191 -38.99 37.62 -4.28
N ILE A 192 -37.86 37.10 -3.84
CA ILE A 192 -37.44 37.25 -2.45
C ILE A 192 -36.71 38.60 -2.43
N GLU A 193 -37.35 39.63 -1.91
CA GLU A 193 -36.65 40.89 -1.59
C GLU A 193 -35.55 40.54 -0.58
N SER A 194 -34.30 40.56 -1.03
CA SER A 194 -33.17 40.60 -0.11
C SER A 194 -33.14 42.00 0.50
N GLU A 195 -33.80 42.18 1.64
CA GLU A 195 -33.47 43.25 2.58
C GLU A 195 -32.06 42.98 3.10
N ASP A 196 -31.05 43.43 2.36
CA ASP A 196 -29.75 43.83 2.91
C ASP A 196 -29.57 45.31 2.61
N ASN A 197 -30.37 46.14 3.31
CA ASN A 197 -29.98 47.51 3.60
C ASN A 197 -28.86 47.44 4.63
N ILE A 198 -27.61 47.36 4.16
CA ILE A 198 -26.46 47.77 4.97
C ILE A 198 -26.46 49.31 4.96
N GLU A 199 -27.23 49.91 5.86
CA GLU A 199 -26.97 51.28 6.30
C GLU A 199 -25.67 51.26 7.12
N VAL A 200 -24.63 51.85 6.54
CA VAL A 200 -23.43 52.27 7.26
C VAL A 200 -23.70 53.68 7.76
N GLU A 201 -23.96 53.81 9.06
CA GLU A 201 -23.62 55.00 9.85
C GLU A 201 -22.52 54.63 10.86
#